data_AF-A0A2T0YBE6-F1
#
_entry.id   AF-A0A2T0YBE6-F1
#
_cell.length_a   1.000
_cell.length_b   1.000
_cell.length_c   1.000
_cell.angle_alpha   90.00
_cell.angle_beta   90.00
_cell.angle_gamma   90.00
#
_symmetry.space_group_name_H-M   'P 1'
#
loop_
_entity.id
_entity.type
_entity.pdbx_description
1 polymer ?
#
loop_
_entity_poly.entity_id
_entity_poly.type
_entity_poly.pdbx_seq_one_letter_code
_entity_poly.pdbx_strand_id
1 'polypeptide(L)'
;MARHQEITLAPGMPIYFCDPHSPWQRGTNENTNGLLRQYFPKGTDLSFHGPGILENVAAELNSRPRKRHGYRTPAEVLDGILSGPENQTGVALTA
;
A
#
# COMPACT_ATOMS: atom_id res chain seq x y z
N MET A 1 -1.81 17.42 -6.55
CA MET A 1 -2.65 17.23 -5.35
C MET A 1 -3.63 18.39 -5.19
N ALA A 2 -4.56 18.60 -6.14
CA ALA A 2 -5.48 19.76 -6.08
C ALA A 2 -6.88 19.40 -5.56
N ARG A 3 -7.32 18.15 -5.75
CA ARG A 3 -8.69 17.71 -5.45
C ARG A 3 -8.78 16.79 -4.22
N HIS A 4 -7.80 16.85 -3.32
CA HIS A 4 -7.77 15.97 -2.15
C HIS A 4 -8.97 16.22 -1.23
N GLN A 5 -9.44 17.48 -1.11
CA GLN A 5 -10.64 17.82 -0.35
C GLN A 5 -11.90 17.14 -0.91
N GLU A 6 -12.04 17.09 -2.24
CA GLU A 6 -13.17 16.42 -2.90
C GLU A 6 -13.13 14.90 -2.67
N ILE A 7 -11.94 14.29 -2.75
CA ILE A 7 -11.74 12.87 -2.47
C ILE A 7 -11.97 12.53 -1.00
N THR A 8 -11.75 13.47 -0.07
CA THR A 8 -12.13 13.25 1.34
C THR A 8 -13.64 13.30 1.53
N LEU A 9 -14.33 14.25 0.90
CA LEU A 9 -15.75 14.49 1.10
C LEU A 9 -16.65 13.40 0.50
N ALA A 10 -16.31 12.86 -0.69
CA ALA A 10 -17.18 11.92 -1.38
C ALA A 10 -17.32 10.54 -0.67
N PRO A 11 -16.24 9.85 -0.27
CA PRO A 11 -16.28 8.59 0.46
C PRO A 11 -16.12 8.74 1.99
N GLY A 12 -15.92 9.96 2.50
CA GLY A 12 -15.61 10.19 3.93
C GLY A 12 -14.24 9.68 4.36
N MET A 13 -13.29 9.52 3.43
CA MET A 13 -11.97 8.96 3.71
C MET A 13 -10.92 10.05 3.90
N PRO A 14 -10.31 10.20 5.10
CA PRO A 14 -9.32 11.23 5.34
C PRO A 14 -8.06 11.01 4.49
N ILE A 15 -7.48 12.11 3.99
CA ILE A 15 -6.23 12.11 3.24
C ILE A 15 -5.14 12.75 4.10
N TYR A 16 -4.02 12.05 4.20
CA TYR A 16 -2.85 12.49 4.96
C TYR A 16 -1.68 12.76 4.01
N PHE A 17 -0.87 13.76 4.36
CA PHE A 17 0.35 14.12 3.64
C PHE A 17 1.56 13.87 4.53
N CYS A 18 2.69 13.53 3.91
CA CYS A 18 3.96 13.50 4.61
C CYS A 18 4.53 14.92 4.72
N ASP A 19 5.26 15.17 5.79
CA ASP A 19 6.01 16.41 6.00
C ASP A 19 7.08 16.58 4.91
N PRO A 20 7.33 17.82 4.47
CA PRO A 20 8.44 18.11 3.57
C PRO A 20 9.75 17.54 4.11
N HIS A 21 10.59 17.01 3.21
CA HIS A 21 11.88 16.43 3.54
C HIS A 21 11.85 15.23 4.52
N SER A 22 10.70 14.59 4.70
CA SER A 22 10.52 13.44 5.60
C SER A 22 10.22 12.13 4.85
N PRO A 23 11.14 11.61 4.01
CA PRO A 23 10.89 10.40 3.20
C PRO A 23 10.59 9.15 4.03
N TRP A 24 11.05 9.09 5.29
CA TRP A 24 10.80 7.96 6.19
C TRP A 24 9.31 7.77 6.52
N GLN A 25 8.49 8.82 6.47
CA GLN A 25 7.03 8.72 6.70
C GLN A 25 6.31 7.90 5.63
N ARG A 26 6.96 7.62 4.50
CA ARG A 26 6.45 6.80 3.39
C ARG A 26 7.33 5.59 3.09
N GLY A 27 8.14 5.14 4.06
CA GLY A 27 9.12 4.07 3.86
C GLY A 27 8.50 2.74 3.38
N THR A 28 7.29 2.40 3.83
CA THR A 28 6.60 1.19 3.33
C THR A 28 6.20 1.33 1.87
N ASN A 29 5.71 2.49 1.44
CA ASN A 29 5.37 2.74 0.03
C ASN A 29 6.62 2.67 -0.86
N GLU A 30 7.75 3.20 -0.40
CA GLU A 30 9.03 3.11 -1.13
C GLU A 30 9.51 1.67 -1.30
N ASN A 31 9.42 0.87 -0.24
CA ASN A 31 9.77 -0.55 -0.29
C ASN A 31 8.89 -1.32 -1.29
N THR A 32 7.56 -1.15 -1.21
CA THR A 32 6.62 -1.77 -2.15
C THR A 32 6.87 -1.34 -3.60
N ASN A 33 7.12 -0.06 -3.83
CA ASN A 33 7.48 0.45 -5.16
C ASN A 33 8.82 -0.12 -5.66
N GLY A 34 9.76 -0.41 -4.77
CA GLY A 34 11.00 -1.12 -5.12
C GLY A 34 10.74 -2.53 -5.67
N LEU A 35 9.77 -3.25 -5.09
CA LEU A 35 9.37 -4.58 -5.53
C LEU A 35 8.63 -4.54 -6.88
N LEU A 36 7.73 -3.58 -7.06
CA LEU A 36 7.02 -3.38 -8.33
C LEU A 36 7.99 -3.12 -9.49
N ARG A 37 9.10 -2.42 -9.22
CA ARG A 37 10.15 -2.14 -10.22
C ARG A 37 10.90 -3.37 -10.73
N GLN A 38 10.74 -4.53 -10.09
CA GLN A 38 11.23 -5.81 -10.62
C GLN A 38 10.42 -6.27 -11.85
N TYR A 39 9.17 -5.81 -11.97
CA TYR A 39 8.25 -6.13 -13.09
C TYR A 39 8.12 -4.97 -14.06
N PHE A 40 7.99 -3.76 -13.53
CA PHE A 40 7.76 -2.54 -14.29
C PHE A 40 8.88 -1.54 -13.97
N PRO A 41 9.98 -1.55 -14.75
CA PRO A 41 11.07 -0.61 -14.57
C PRO A 41 10.58 0.84 -14.44
N LYS A 42 11.37 1.67 -13.78
CA LYS A 42 10.99 3.08 -13.56
C LYS A 42 10.73 3.76 -14.91
N GLY A 43 9.55 4.36 -15.06
CA GLY A 43 9.13 5.03 -16.29
C GLY A 43 8.39 4.12 -17.28
N THR A 44 8.17 2.85 -16.95
CA THR A 44 7.26 1.98 -17.71
C THR A 44 5.85 2.59 -17.74
N ASP A 45 5.32 2.73 -18.95
CA ASP A 45 3.92 3.11 -19.15
C ASP A 45 3.04 1.87 -18.92
N LEU A 46 2.29 1.90 -17.81
CA LEU A 46 1.42 0.81 -17.40
C LEU A 46 0.21 0.62 -18.33
N SER A 47 -0.13 1.61 -19.17
CA SER A 47 -1.28 1.50 -20.08
C SER A 47 -1.08 0.45 -21.18
N PHE A 48 0.18 0.10 -21.50
CA PHE A 48 0.51 -0.99 -22.42
C PHE A 48 0.34 -2.38 -21.78
N HIS A 49 0.19 -2.45 -20.46
CA HIS A 49 -0.03 -3.69 -19.75
C HIS A 49 -1.53 -3.89 -19.52
N GLY A 50 -2.08 -4.97 -20.08
CA GLY A 50 -3.47 -5.32 -19.86
C GLY A 50 -3.77 -5.61 -18.37
N PRO A 51 -5.03 -5.47 -17.93
CA PRO A 51 -5.42 -5.62 -16.53
C PRO A 51 -4.99 -6.98 -15.94
N GLY A 52 -5.07 -8.06 -16.72
CA GLY A 52 -4.65 -9.39 -16.25
C GLY A 52 -3.17 -9.48 -15.86
N ILE A 53 -2.26 -8.78 -16.54
CA ILE A 53 -0.84 -8.76 -16.14
C ILE A 53 -0.67 -7.99 -14.82
N LEU A 54 -1.35 -6.86 -14.67
CA LEU A 54 -1.28 -6.06 -13.45
C LEU A 54 -1.84 -6.82 -12.25
N GLU A 55 -2.97 -7.53 -12.44
CA GLU A 55 -3.58 -8.41 -11.45
C GLU A 55 -2.65 -9.57 -11.08
N ASN A 56 -2.02 -10.22 -12.05
CA ASN A 56 -1.08 -11.31 -11.79
C ASN A 56 0.11 -10.85 -10.94
N VAL A 57 0.70 -9.69 -11.27
CA VAL A 57 1.81 -9.12 -10.49
C VAL A 57 1.35 -8.75 -9.08
N ALA A 58 0.17 -8.15 -8.94
CA ALA A 58 -0.40 -7.84 -7.63
C ALA A 58 -0.63 -9.11 -6.79
N ALA A 59 -1.21 -10.15 -7.40
CA ALA A 59 -1.44 -11.44 -6.76
C ALA A 59 -0.12 -12.08 -6.30
N GLU A 60 0.92 -12.05 -7.13
CA GLU A 60 2.23 -12.59 -6.77
C GLU A 60 2.88 -11.81 -5.63
N LEU A 61 2.80 -10.48 -5.64
CA LEU A 61 3.35 -9.66 -4.55
C LEU A 61 2.60 -9.84 -3.22
N ASN A 62 1.29 -10.07 -3.29
CA ASN A 62 0.41 -10.32 -2.14
C ASN A 62 0.52 -11.75 -1.60
N SER A 63 0.96 -12.72 -2.41
CA SER A 63 1.24 -14.09 -1.99
C SER A 63 2.70 -14.31 -1.60
N ARG A 64 3.59 -13.34 -1.82
CA ARG A 64 5.01 -13.45 -1.47
C ARG A 64 5.25 -13.31 0.05
N PRO A 65 5.83 -14.32 0.73
CA PRO A 65 6.24 -14.25 2.14
C PRO A 65 7.11 -13.02 2.47
N ARG A 66 6.83 -12.35 3.59
CA ARG A 66 7.61 -11.18 4.04
C ARG A 66 8.21 -11.42 5.42
N LYS A 67 9.53 -11.23 5.55
CA LYS A 67 10.24 -11.33 6.84
C LYS A 67 9.63 -10.43 7.93
N ARG A 68 9.17 -9.22 7.57
CA ARG A 68 8.50 -8.28 8.50
C ARG A 68 7.24 -8.87 9.14
N HIS A 69 6.57 -9.81 8.45
CA HIS A 69 5.36 -10.48 8.92
C HIS A 69 5.63 -11.90 9.45
N GLY A 70 6.87 -12.19 9.88
CA GLY A 70 7.23 -13.54 10.31
C GLY A 70 7.13 -14.57 9.19
N TYR A 71 7.43 -14.15 7.95
CA TYR A 71 7.31 -14.96 6.73
C TYR A 71 5.88 -15.33 6.32
N ARG A 72 4.85 -14.72 6.92
CA ARG A 72 3.50 -14.74 6.36
C ARG A 72 3.39 -13.86 5.11
N THR A 73 2.40 -14.14 4.29
CA THR A 73 2.10 -13.35 3.09
C THR A 73 1.27 -12.10 3.47
N PRO A 74 1.37 -11.00 2.71
CA PRO A 74 0.50 -9.85 2.90
C PRO A 74 -0.99 -10.21 2.89
N ALA A 75 -1.42 -11.12 1.99
CA ALA A 75 -2.79 -11.58 1.91
C ALA A 75 -3.25 -12.28 3.21
N GLU A 76 -2.44 -13.18 3.78
CA GLU A 76 -2.76 -13.86 5.06
C GLU A 76 -2.83 -12.88 6.24
N VAL A 77 -1.97 -11.86 6.26
CA VAL A 77 -1.99 -10.85 7.33
C VAL A 77 -3.24 -10.00 7.22
N LEU A 78 -3.58 -9.56 6.00
CA LEU A 78 -4.80 -8.79 5.75
C LEU A 78 -6.05 -9.58 6.11
N ASP A 79 -6.14 -10.84 5.68
CA ASP A 79 -7.26 -11.73 6.00
C ASP A 79 -7.45 -11.89 7.52
N GLY A 80 -6.35 -12.04 8.27
CA GLY A 80 -6.40 -12.08 9.73
C GLY A 80 -6.88 -10.79 10.38
N ILE A 81 -6.59 -9.62 9.80
CA ILE A 81 -7.07 -8.32 10.29
C ILE A 81 -8.58 -8.17 10.02
N LEU A 82 -9.04 -8.59 8.84
CA LEU A 82 -10.45 -8.49 8.44
C LEU A 82 -11.35 -9.52 9.15
N SER A 83 -10.81 -10.70 9.46
CA SER A 83 -11.53 -11.79 10.12
C SER A 83 -11.50 -11.72 11.65
N GLY A 84 -10.63 -10.87 12.23
CA GLY A 84 -10.52 -10.70 13.68
C GLY A 84 -11.68 -9.86 14.26
N PRO A 85 -12.09 -10.10 15.53
CA PRO A 85 -12.98 -9.15 16.20
C PRO A 85 -12.28 -7.80 16.31
N GLU A 86 -13.01 -6.71 16.06
CA GLU A 86 -12.48 -5.34 16.04
C GLU A 86 -11.73 -5.00 17.34
N ASN A 87 -10.41 -5.19 17.34
CA ASN A 87 -9.57 -4.65 18.39
C ASN A 87 -9.19 -3.24 17.96
N GLN A 88 -10.00 -2.27 18.40
CA GLN A 88 -9.65 -0.86 18.36
C GLN A 88 -8.29 -0.65 19.00
N THR A 89 -7.25 -0.31 18.22
CA THR A 89 -6.19 0.63 18.65
C THR A 89 -5.19 0.90 17.54
N GLY A 90 -4.74 2.16 17.45
CA GLY A 90 -3.39 2.44 16.98
C GLY A 90 -3.23 3.41 15.80
N VAL A 91 -4.00 4.49 15.72
CA VAL A 91 -3.42 5.70 15.11
C VAL A 91 -2.45 6.24 16.16
N ALA A 92 -1.16 6.33 15.82
CA ALA A 92 -0.17 6.96 16.67
C ALA A 92 -0.62 8.41 16.93
N LEU A 93 -1.04 8.71 18.15
CA LEU A 93 -1.24 10.09 18.59
C LEU A 93 0.15 10.70 18.73
N THR A 94 0.46 11.67 17.87
CA THR A 94 1.57 12.58 18.05
C THR A 94 1.21 13.53 19.19
N ALA A 95 1.99 13.48 20.27
CA ALA A 95 2.01 14.52 21.30
C ALA A 95 2.75 15.77 20.79
#